data_AF-A0A7S2Y093-F1
#
_entry.id   AF-A0A7S2Y093-F1
#
_cell.length_a   1.000
_cell.length_b   1.000
_cell.length_c   1.000
_cell.angle_alpha   90.00
_cell.angle_beta   90.00
_cell.angle_gamma   90.00
#
_symmetry.space_group_name_H-M   'P 1'
#
loop_
_entity.id
_entity.type
_entity.pdbx_description
1 polymer ?
#
loop_
_entity_poly.entity_id
_entity_poly.type
_entity_poly.pdbx_seq_one_letter_code
_entity_poly.pdbx_strand_id
1 'polypeptide(L)'
;MAGATPGVHFPESRFYIRRVRLDRRSELVPSLLACGYKIEEAATDKTAVVVEIPVDVGDGVRTLGQVSMWEQLALAAFMQRYWADNQVSVTVTFDPKTEGAMLPFALDYYQYQLKGVTFLPRLDCGAFEQMPYESIAKEAYEKMVIKIKPFSLQIADLDSSSSSADDVEECPEKFCDGDKCEMRALNGSAKKRAKLMQA
;
A
#
# COMPACT_ATOMS: atom_id res chain seq x y z
N MET A 1 0.82 -0.56 -8.22
CA MET A 1 1.47 -0.60 -9.54
C MET A 1 0.90 0.45 -10.50
N ALA A 2 -0.41 0.48 -10.77
CA ALA A 2 -0.97 1.32 -11.85
C ALA A 2 -1.14 2.84 -11.55
N GLY A 3 -0.86 3.31 -10.33
CA GLY A 3 -1.09 4.72 -9.98
C GLY A 3 -2.56 5.19 -10.07
N ALA A 4 -3.51 4.26 -10.18
CA ALA A 4 -4.94 4.55 -10.25
C ALA A 4 -5.57 4.68 -8.87
N THR A 5 -6.73 5.34 -8.82
CA THR A 5 -7.58 5.36 -7.62
C THR A 5 -8.02 3.94 -7.26
N PRO A 6 -8.11 3.60 -5.96
CA PRO A 6 -8.45 2.25 -5.56
C PRO A 6 -9.94 1.98 -5.81
N GLY A 7 -10.25 1.09 -6.75
CA GLY A 7 -11.63 0.67 -7.04
C GLY A 7 -12.56 1.85 -7.35
N VAL A 8 -13.68 1.92 -6.64
CA VAL A 8 -14.72 2.96 -6.80
C VAL A 8 -14.52 4.16 -5.86
N HIS A 9 -13.39 4.22 -5.16
CA HIS A 9 -13.13 5.24 -4.16
C HIS A 9 -12.66 6.55 -4.77
N PHE A 10 -13.14 7.64 -4.17
CA PHE A 10 -12.58 8.97 -4.39
C PHE A 10 -11.29 9.12 -3.58
N PRO A 11 -10.28 9.84 -4.10
CA PRO A 11 -9.07 10.14 -3.33
C PRO A 11 -9.37 11.13 -2.20
N GLU A 12 -8.60 11.03 -1.11
CA GLU A 12 -8.71 11.94 0.05
C GLU A 12 -8.45 13.39 -0.37
N SER A 13 -7.40 13.61 -1.16
CA SER A 13 -7.03 14.91 -1.71
C SER A 13 -6.40 14.74 -3.08
N ARG A 14 -6.33 15.83 -3.86
CA ARG A 14 -5.69 15.82 -5.17
C ARG A 14 -4.17 15.75 -5.05
N PHE A 15 -3.61 16.60 -4.19
CA PHE A 15 -2.19 16.62 -3.88
C PHE A 15 -2.01 16.07 -2.47
N TYR A 16 -1.22 15.01 -2.33
CA TYR A 16 -0.87 14.45 -1.04
C TYR A 16 0.56 13.93 -0.99
N ILE A 17 1.09 13.83 0.22
CA ILE A 17 2.28 13.04 0.52
C ILE A 17 1.81 11.62 0.83
N ARG A 18 2.36 10.65 0.12
CA ARG A 18 2.24 9.23 0.45
C ARG A 18 3.49 8.77 1.16
N ARG A 19 3.35 8.36 2.42
CA ARG A 19 4.44 7.81 3.22
C ARG A 19 4.56 6.30 3.00
N VAL A 20 5.75 5.84 2.64
CA VAL A 20 6.07 4.42 2.49
C VAL A 20 7.12 4.04 3.52
N ARG A 21 6.86 2.98 4.28
CA ARG A 21 7.81 2.42 5.25
C ARG A 21 8.72 1.43 4.54
N LEU A 22 10.02 1.58 4.75
CA LEU A 22 11.06 0.68 4.27
C LEU A 22 11.90 0.22 5.45
N ASP A 23 12.47 -0.98 5.36
CA ASP A 23 13.50 -1.40 6.29
C ASP A 23 14.72 -0.46 6.16
N ARG A 24 15.32 -0.06 7.28
CA ARG A 24 16.46 0.86 7.32
C ARG A 24 17.68 0.33 6.55
N ARG A 25 17.80 -0.99 6.39
CA ARG A 25 18.88 -1.67 5.66
C ARG A 25 18.55 -1.93 4.19
N SER A 26 17.38 -1.49 3.70
CA SER A 26 17.00 -1.68 2.31
C SER A 26 17.97 -0.94 1.37
N GLU A 27 18.41 -1.63 0.32
CA GLU A 27 19.26 -1.09 -0.76
C GLU A 27 18.60 0.08 -1.51
N LEU A 28 17.28 0.25 -1.35
CA LEU A 28 16.54 1.36 -1.93
C LEU A 28 16.80 2.69 -1.20
N VAL A 29 17.12 2.65 0.10
CA VAL A 29 17.24 3.86 0.93
C VAL A 29 18.35 4.80 0.41
N PRO A 30 19.58 4.34 0.11
CA PRO A 30 20.61 5.19 -0.47
C PRO A 30 20.21 5.81 -1.81
N SER A 31 19.58 5.02 -2.69
CA SER A 31 19.13 5.48 -4.00
C SER A 31 18.03 6.55 -3.88
N LEU A 32 17.07 6.36 -2.99
CA LEU A 32 16.00 7.32 -2.74
C LEU A 32 16.53 8.63 -2.13
N LEU A 33 17.50 8.54 -1.21
CA LEU A 33 18.18 9.71 -0.66
C LEU A 33 18.95 10.49 -1.74
N ALA A 34 19.68 9.79 -2.61
CA ALA A 34 20.40 10.40 -3.74
C ALA A 34 19.46 11.07 -4.75
N CYS A 35 18.25 10.54 -4.92
CA CYS A 35 17.21 11.12 -5.76
C CYS A 35 16.51 12.33 -5.12
N GLY A 36 16.80 12.66 -3.85
CA GLY A 36 16.27 13.84 -3.17
C GLY A 36 14.93 13.63 -2.49
N TYR A 37 14.48 12.39 -2.29
CA TYR A 37 13.29 12.11 -1.47
C TYR A 37 13.56 12.44 0.00
N LYS A 38 12.54 12.98 0.69
CA LYS A 38 12.61 13.18 2.14
C LYS A 38 12.43 11.82 2.84
N ILE A 39 13.41 11.47 3.66
CA ILE A 39 13.41 10.24 4.45
C ILE A 39 13.51 10.63 5.93
N GLU A 40 12.60 10.10 6.74
CA GLU A 40 12.56 10.30 8.19
C GLU A 40 12.58 8.95 8.92
N GLU A 41 12.99 8.92 10.18
CA GLU A 41 12.90 7.70 10.99
C GLU A 41 11.43 7.39 11.31
N ALA A 42 11.04 6.10 11.30
CA ALA A 42 9.66 5.77 11.63
C ALA A 42 9.39 6.00 13.13
N ALA A 43 8.35 6.76 13.44
CA ALA A 43 8.02 7.13 14.83
C ALA A 43 7.68 5.91 15.70
N THR A 44 7.10 4.87 15.09
CA THR A 44 6.65 3.67 15.80
C THR A 44 7.67 2.52 15.81
N ASP A 45 8.62 2.50 14.88
CA ASP A 45 9.54 1.36 14.71
C ASP A 45 10.95 1.84 14.35
N LYS A 46 11.93 1.46 15.18
CA LYS A 46 13.33 1.91 15.01
C LYS A 46 14.06 1.18 13.87
N THR A 47 13.52 0.05 13.41
CA THR A 47 14.10 -0.72 12.30
C THR A 47 13.70 -0.16 10.94
N ALA A 48 12.69 0.72 10.89
CA ALA A 48 12.13 1.25 9.66
C ALA A 48 12.42 2.74 9.47
N VAL A 49 12.45 3.13 8.20
CA VAL A 49 12.47 4.53 7.75
C VAL A 49 11.23 4.80 6.92
N VAL A 50 10.79 6.05 6.89
CA VAL A 50 9.62 6.51 6.16
C VAL A 50 10.08 7.43 5.03
N VAL A 51 9.66 7.12 3.82
CA VAL A 51 9.93 7.92 2.62
C VAL A 51 8.67 8.66 2.24
N GLU A 52 8.79 9.97 2.04
CA GLU A 52 7.70 10.84 1.60
C GLU A 52 7.68 10.94 0.06
N ILE A 53 6.59 10.48 -0.55
CA ILE A 53 6.40 10.50 -2.00
C ILE A 53 5.28 11.49 -2.33
N PRO A 54 5.57 12.64 -2.97
CA PRO A 54 4.54 13.57 -3.40
C PRO A 54 3.76 13.00 -4.60
N VAL A 55 2.43 13.04 -4.54
CA VAL A 55 1.54 12.52 -5.58
C VAL A 55 0.52 13.59 -5.99
N ASP A 56 0.31 13.74 -7.30
CA ASP A 56 -0.84 14.43 -7.90
C ASP A 56 -1.73 13.39 -8.57
N VAL A 57 -3.00 13.34 -8.19
CA VAL A 57 -3.99 12.42 -8.78
C VAL A 57 -4.48 12.91 -10.15
N GLY A 58 -4.33 14.20 -10.44
CA GLY A 58 -4.69 14.82 -11.72
C GLY A 58 -5.76 15.90 -11.64
N ASP A 59 -5.88 16.65 -12.73
CA ASP A 59 -6.90 17.71 -12.89
C ASP A 59 -8.32 17.15 -12.98
N GLY A 60 -9.28 17.88 -12.40
CA GLY A 60 -10.70 17.55 -12.47
C GLY A 60 -11.16 16.40 -11.56
N VAL A 61 -10.26 15.82 -10.76
CA VAL A 61 -10.59 14.72 -9.85
C VAL A 61 -11.30 15.27 -8.60
N ARG A 62 -12.51 14.79 -8.34
CA ARG A 62 -13.26 15.10 -7.11
C ARG A 62 -12.70 14.31 -5.94
N THR A 63 -12.52 15.00 -4.82
CA THR A 63 -11.95 14.41 -3.60
C THR A 63 -13.05 14.10 -2.58
N LEU A 64 -12.73 13.30 -1.56
CA LEU A 64 -13.68 12.96 -0.49
C LEU A 64 -14.24 14.21 0.23
N GLY A 65 -13.48 15.31 0.29
CA GLY A 65 -13.97 16.60 0.81
C GLY A 65 -15.12 17.22 -0.01
N GLN A 66 -15.30 16.82 -1.26
CA GLN A 66 -16.29 17.37 -2.20
C GLN A 66 -17.44 16.39 -2.51
N VAL A 67 -17.41 15.19 -1.93
CA VAL A 67 -18.36 14.12 -2.24
C VAL A 67 -19.09 13.76 -0.95
N SER A 68 -20.42 13.71 -1.03
CA SER A 68 -21.26 13.33 0.13
C SER A 68 -21.21 11.82 0.38
N MET A 69 -21.60 11.42 1.59
CA MET A 69 -21.83 10.01 1.94
C MET A 69 -22.83 9.37 0.96
N TRP A 70 -23.90 10.10 0.61
CA TRP A 70 -24.96 9.61 -0.28
C TRP A 70 -24.47 9.35 -1.69
N GLU A 71 -23.58 10.20 -2.20
CA GLU A 71 -23.02 10.05 -3.53
C GLU A 71 -22.06 8.85 -3.60
N GLN A 72 -21.25 8.63 -2.56
CA GLN A 72 -20.42 7.42 -2.45
C GLN A 72 -21.28 6.15 -2.46
N LEU A 73 -22.38 6.13 -1.69
CA LEU A 73 -23.32 5.01 -1.65
C LEU A 73 -24.03 4.79 -2.99
N ALA A 74 -24.45 5.86 -3.65
CA ALA A 74 -25.11 5.80 -4.96
C ALA A 74 -24.18 5.19 -6.02
N LEU A 75 -22.91 5.59 -6.04
CA LEU A 75 -21.91 5.01 -6.94
C LEU A 75 -21.69 3.52 -6.64
N ALA A 76 -21.60 3.14 -5.36
CA ALA A 76 -21.46 1.75 -4.98
C ALA A 76 -22.67 0.91 -5.41
N ALA A 77 -23.90 1.43 -5.22
CA ALA A 77 -25.13 0.75 -5.62
C ALA A 77 -25.25 0.62 -7.14
N PHE A 78 -24.83 1.66 -7.88
CA PHE A 78 -24.75 1.62 -9.34
C PHE A 78 -23.81 0.50 -9.81
N MET A 79 -22.59 0.45 -9.26
CA MET A 79 -21.61 -0.59 -9.60
C MET A 79 -22.10 -1.98 -9.19
N GLN A 80 -22.75 -2.10 -8.05
CA GLN A 80 -23.31 -3.37 -7.56
C GLN A 80 -24.44 -3.89 -8.46
N ARG A 81 -25.23 -2.99 -9.07
CA ARG A 81 -26.34 -3.37 -9.94
C ARG A 81 -25.92 -3.73 -11.35
N TYR A 82 -24.96 -3.00 -11.92
CA TYR A 82 -24.66 -3.06 -13.35
C TYR A 82 -23.32 -3.71 -13.70
N TRP A 83 -22.42 -3.86 -12.73
CA TRP A 83 -21.07 -4.37 -12.98
C TRP A 83 -20.72 -5.59 -12.15
N ALA A 84 -20.98 -5.55 -10.84
CA ALA A 84 -20.54 -6.60 -9.93
C ALA A 84 -21.67 -7.57 -9.57
N ASP A 85 -21.54 -8.82 -10.00
CA ASP A 85 -22.39 -9.93 -9.57
C ASP A 85 -22.10 -10.38 -8.13
N ASN A 86 -20.85 -10.19 -7.66
CA ASN A 86 -20.37 -10.44 -6.31
C ASN A 86 -20.71 -9.26 -5.39
N GLN A 87 -19.80 -8.84 -4.51
CA GLN A 87 -19.96 -7.66 -3.65
C GLN A 87 -19.03 -6.54 -4.12
N VAL A 88 -19.52 -5.31 -4.13
CA VAL A 88 -18.68 -4.12 -4.23
C VAL A 88 -18.09 -3.82 -2.86
N SER A 89 -16.77 -4.00 -2.72
CA SER A 89 -16.05 -3.58 -1.52
C SER A 89 -15.91 -2.06 -1.52
N VAL A 90 -16.52 -1.40 -0.53
CA VAL A 90 -16.45 0.05 -0.36
C VAL A 90 -16.50 0.43 1.13
N THR A 91 -15.52 1.24 1.51
CA THR A 91 -15.53 2.08 2.71
C THR A 91 -16.05 3.47 2.36
N VAL A 92 -17.25 3.80 2.84
CA VAL A 92 -17.87 5.12 2.70
C VAL A 92 -17.41 6.00 3.85
N THR A 93 -16.81 7.14 3.52
CA THR A 93 -16.43 8.14 4.52
C THR A 93 -17.50 9.20 4.65
N PHE A 94 -17.74 9.69 5.86
CA PHE A 94 -18.77 10.68 6.14
C PHE A 94 -18.31 11.66 7.23
N ASP A 95 -18.88 12.87 7.23
CA ASP A 95 -18.71 13.80 8.34
C ASP A 95 -19.65 13.42 9.49
N PRO A 96 -19.13 13.06 10.68
CA PRO A 96 -19.96 12.62 11.81
C PRO A 96 -20.91 13.71 12.32
N LYS A 97 -20.57 15.00 12.17
CA LYS A 97 -21.39 16.12 12.66
C LYS A 97 -22.57 16.39 11.74
N THR A 98 -22.35 16.36 10.42
CA THR A 98 -23.39 16.72 9.44
C THR A 98 -24.13 15.53 8.87
N GLU A 99 -23.44 14.41 8.63
CA GLU A 99 -24.00 13.22 7.95
C GLU A 99 -24.22 12.05 8.90
N GLY A 100 -23.61 12.05 10.10
CA GLY A 100 -23.68 10.92 11.03
C GLY A 100 -25.11 10.53 11.43
N ALA A 101 -25.98 11.51 11.69
CA ALA A 101 -27.39 11.26 11.99
C ALA A 101 -28.19 10.67 10.81
N MET A 102 -27.64 10.73 9.59
CA MET A 102 -28.30 10.24 8.38
C MET A 102 -28.02 8.75 8.10
N LEU A 103 -27.04 8.15 8.79
CA LEU A 103 -26.64 6.75 8.57
C LEU A 103 -27.81 5.75 8.64
N PRO A 104 -28.75 5.81 9.60
CA PRO A 104 -29.86 4.86 9.64
C PRO A 104 -30.73 4.94 8.38
N PHE A 105 -31.02 6.15 7.90
CA PHE A 105 -31.81 6.34 6.68
C PHE A 105 -31.06 5.87 5.43
N ALA A 106 -29.74 6.04 5.40
CA ALA A 106 -28.91 5.55 4.30
C ALA A 106 -28.91 4.01 4.27
N LEU A 107 -28.76 3.35 5.41
CA LEU A 107 -28.86 1.90 5.52
C LEU A 107 -30.23 1.39 5.09
N ASP A 108 -31.31 1.99 5.59
CA ASP A 108 -32.68 1.61 5.23
C ASP A 108 -32.94 1.74 3.72
N TYR A 109 -32.42 2.81 3.09
CA TYR A 109 -32.61 3.04 1.66
C TYR A 109 -31.82 2.06 0.78
N TYR A 110 -30.59 1.72 1.18
CA TYR A 110 -29.70 0.87 0.39
C TYR A 110 -29.73 -0.62 0.77
N GLN A 111 -30.51 -1.03 1.77
CA GLN A 111 -30.56 -2.41 2.29
C GLN A 111 -30.83 -3.48 1.21
N TYR A 112 -31.57 -3.15 0.16
CA TYR A 112 -31.90 -4.08 -0.94
C TYR A 112 -31.02 -3.89 -2.18
N GLN A 113 -30.09 -2.93 -2.14
CA GLN A 113 -29.25 -2.55 -3.29
C GLN A 113 -27.78 -2.93 -3.06
N LEU A 114 -27.32 -2.91 -1.82
CA LEU A 114 -25.94 -3.23 -1.45
C LEU A 114 -25.89 -4.54 -0.68
N LYS A 115 -24.94 -5.41 -1.02
CA LYS A 115 -24.70 -6.66 -0.27
C LYS A 115 -23.93 -6.44 1.03
N GLY A 116 -23.11 -5.40 1.08
CA GLY A 116 -22.32 -5.03 2.24
C GLY A 116 -21.62 -3.71 2.01
N VAL A 117 -21.52 -2.90 3.06
CA VAL A 117 -20.90 -1.58 3.05
C VAL A 117 -20.19 -1.36 4.38
N THR A 118 -19.03 -0.70 4.35
CA THR A 118 -18.31 -0.28 5.55
C THR A 118 -18.37 1.24 5.65
N PHE A 119 -18.57 1.77 6.84
CA PHE A 119 -18.57 3.21 7.10
C PHE A 119 -17.37 3.58 7.96
N LEU A 120 -16.72 4.70 7.63
CA LEU A 120 -15.59 5.24 8.39
C LEU A 120 -15.81 6.74 8.64
N PRO A 121 -15.95 7.19 9.90
CA PRO A 121 -16.09 8.61 10.19
C PRO A 121 -14.79 9.35 9.86
N ARG A 122 -14.90 10.50 9.19
CA ARG A 122 -13.75 11.38 8.98
C ARG A 122 -13.34 12.04 10.29
N LEU A 123 -12.03 12.10 10.50
CA LEU A 123 -11.43 12.78 11.64
C LEU A 123 -10.88 14.13 11.18
N ASP A 124 -11.20 15.20 11.92
CA ASP A 124 -10.74 16.56 11.61
C ASP A 124 -9.22 16.70 11.81
N CYS A 125 -8.66 15.96 12.78
CA CYS A 125 -7.23 15.93 13.08
C CYS A 125 -6.66 14.53 12.80
N GLY A 126 -5.49 14.49 12.15
CA GLY A 126 -4.79 13.25 11.82
C GLY A 126 -4.63 12.35 13.05
N ALA A 127 -4.88 11.05 12.87
CA ALA A 127 -4.84 10.07 13.96
C ALA A 127 -3.42 9.69 14.38
N PHE A 128 -2.42 9.94 13.53
CA PHE A 128 -1.04 9.53 13.71
C PHE A 128 -0.09 10.67 13.42
N GLU A 129 1.06 10.67 14.08
CA GLU A 129 2.16 11.61 13.80
C GLU A 129 2.66 11.48 12.36
N GLN A 130 2.79 10.24 11.87
CA GLN A 130 3.17 9.93 10.49
C GLN A 130 1.98 9.34 9.74
N MET A 131 1.08 10.20 9.27
CA MET A 131 -0.08 9.79 8.48
C MET A 131 0.37 9.17 7.13
N PRO A 132 -0.17 7.99 6.74
CA PRO A 132 0.16 7.37 5.46
C PRO A 132 -0.15 8.25 4.25
N TYR A 133 -1.24 9.01 4.33
CA TYR A 133 -1.64 10.02 3.37
C TYR A 133 -1.79 11.34 4.11
N GLU A 134 -1.10 12.37 3.63
CA GLU A 134 -1.20 13.72 4.17
C GLU A 134 -1.53 14.70 3.05
N SER A 135 -2.64 15.42 3.19
CA SER A 135 -3.05 16.42 2.20
C SER A 135 -2.09 17.61 2.20
N ILE A 136 -1.73 18.07 1.01
CA ILE A 136 -0.82 19.20 0.82
C ILE A 136 -1.40 20.22 -0.15
N ALA A 137 -0.93 21.46 -0.05
CA ALA A 137 -1.20 22.47 -1.06
C ALA A 137 -0.42 22.20 -2.35
N LYS A 138 -0.97 22.64 -3.48
CA LYS A 138 -0.32 22.55 -4.81
C LYS A 138 1.10 23.14 -4.81
N GLU A 139 1.28 24.29 -4.17
CA GLU A 139 2.60 24.94 -4.09
C GLU A 139 3.63 24.09 -3.32
N ALA A 140 3.19 23.38 -2.29
CA ALA A 140 4.05 22.49 -1.52
C ALA A 140 4.44 21.27 -2.36
N TYR A 141 3.49 20.70 -3.10
CA TYR A 141 3.75 19.63 -4.06
C TYR A 141 4.81 20.04 -5.09
N GLU A 142 4.63 21.18 -5.75
CA GLU A 142 5.56 21.69 -6.77
C GLU A 142 6.98 21.88 -6.20
N LYS A 143 7.10 22.45 -5.00
CA LYS A 143 8.39 22.61 -4.31
C LYS A 143 9.08 21.28 -3.99
N MET A 144 8.32 20.22 -3.71
CA MET A 144 8.88 18.88 -3.45
C MET A 144 9.32 18.21 -4.75
N VAL A 145 8.49 18.25 -5.80
CA VAL A 145 8.79 17.62 -7.09
C VAL A 145 10.05 18.22 -7.73
N ILE A 146 10.27 19.54 -7.62
CA ILE A 146 11.48 20.20 -8.15
C ILE A 146 12.78 19.63 -7.55
N LYS A 147 12.74 19.14 -6.31
CA LYS A 147 13.92 18.57 -5.64
C LYS A 147 14.21 17.14 -6.08
N ILE A 148 13.20 16.44 -6.60
CA ILE A 148 13.28 15.02 -6.93
C ILE A 148 13.93 14.86 -8.30
N LYS A 149 15.01 14.08 -8.34
CA LYS A 149 15.69 13.69 -9.57
C LYS A 149 15.10 12.38 -10.12
N PRO A 150 15.23 12.12 -11.43
CA PRO A 150 14.83 10.85 -12.02
C PRO A 150 15.46 9.69 -11.25
N PHE A 151 14.62 8.74 -10.84
CA PHE A 151 15.06 7.60 -10.08
C PHE A 151 15.86 6.65 -10.96
N SER A 152 17.15 6.49 -10.65
CA SER A 152 17.99 5.43 -11.20
C SER A 152 18.30 4.46 -10.08
N LEU A 153 17.78 3.25 -10.18
CA LEU A 153 18.14 2.15 -9.28
C LEU A 153 19.60 1.82 -9.59
N GLN A 154 20.53 2.26 -8.73
CA GLN A 154 21.89 1.74 -8.74
C GLN A 154 21.83 0.37 -8.06
N ILE A 155 21.31 -0.62 -8.78
CA ILE A 155 21.55 -2.01 -8.43
C ILE A 155 23.03 -2.19 -8.70
N ALA A 156 23.85 -2.03 -7.66
CA ALA A 156 25.23 -2.46 -7.72
C ALA A 156 25.18 -3.97 -7.98
N ASP A 157 25.47 -4.36 -9.22
CA ASP A 157 25.85 -5.70 -9.65
C ASP A 157 25.29 -6.81 -8.76
N LEU A 158 23.97 -7.00 -8.81
CA LEU A 158 23.38 -8.33 -8.60
C LEU A 158 23.74 -9.13 -9.84
N ASP A 159 25.02 -9.50 -9.83
CA ASP A 159 25.72 -10.10 -10.91
C ASP A 159 25.03 -11.43 -11.19
N SER A 160 24.41 -11.49 -12.36
CA SER A 160 24.15 -12.70 -13.13
C SER A 160 25.44 -13.47 -13.48
N SER A 161 26.49 -13.36 -12.67
CA SER A 161 27.81 -13.98 -12.81
C SER A 161 28.48 -14.39 -11.50
N SER A 162 27.81 -14.34 -10.33
CA SER A 162 28.37 -14.90 -9.08
C SER A 162 27.43 -15.77 -8.26
N SER A 163 26.63 -16.60 -8.92
CA SER A 163 26.22 -17.90 -8.36
C SER A 163 26.22 -18.89 -9.50
N SER A 164 27.09 -19.90 -9.39
CA SER A 164 26.96 -21.16 -10.11
C SER A 164 25.49 -21.55 -10.20
N ALA A 165 25.05 -22.00 -11.38
CA ALA A 165 23.70 -22.43 -11.71
C ALA A 165 23.26 -23.71 -10.98
N ASP A 166 23.54 -23.80 -9.68
CA ASP A 166 23.14 -24.85 -8.77
C ASP A 166 22.86 -24.17 -7.42
N ASP A 167 21.65 -24.42 -6.89
CA ASP A 167 21.15 -24.01 -5.57
C ASP A 167 20.70 -22.54 -5.41
N VAL A 168 19.50 -22.24 -5.91
CA VAL A 168 18.26 -21.96 -5.13
C VAL A 168 17.29 -21.27 -6.12
N GLU A 169 16.70 -22.05 -7.03
CA GLU A 169 15.34 -21.72 -7.47
C GLU A 169 14.46 -21.96 -6.24
N GLU A 170 14.16 -20.89 -5.52
CA GLU A 170 13.02 -20.89 -4.62
C GLU A 170 11.79 -20.94 -5.53
N CYS A 171 11.38 -22.16 -5.90
CA CYS A 171 10.17 -22.41 -6.66
C CYS A 171 9.03 -21.70 -5.94
N PRO A 172 8.50 -20.58 -6.46
CA PRO A 172 7.34 -19.97 -5.84
C PRO A 172 6.21 -20.96 -6.06
N GLU A 173 5.69 -21.53 -4.98
CA GLU A 173 4.55 -22.44 -5.03
C GLU A 173 3.40 -21.75 -5.75
N LYS A 174 3.24 -22.09 -7.04
CA LYS A 174 2.28 -21.43 -7.94
C LYS A 174 0.83 -21.70 -7.57
N PHE A 175 0.58 -22.63 -6.64
CA PHE A 175 -0.74 -22.96 -6.11
C PHE A 175 -0.67 -23.43 -4.66
N CYS A 176 -1.73 -23.15 -3.90
CA CYS A 176 -1.99 -23.71 -2.58
C CYS A 176 -2.81 -25.00 -2.77
N ASP A 177 -2.13 -26.12 -3.02
CA ASP A 177 -2.75 -27.45 -2.93
C ASP A 177 -2.50 -27.99 -1.52
N GLY A 178 -3.51 -27.86 -0.67
CA GLY A 178 -3.46 -28.01 0.79
C GLY A 178 -3.23 -29.43 1.32
N ASP A 179 -2.43 -30.25 0.64
CA ASP A 179 -2.28 -31.65 1.02
C ASP A 179 -0.96 -32.01 1.72
N LYS A 180 0.21 -31.41 1.42
CA LYS A 180 1.47 -31.71 2.15
C LYS A 180 2.50 -30.57 2.10
N CYS A 181 3.19 -30.36 3.21
CA CYS A 181 4.35 -29.47 3.30
C CYS A 181 5.63 -30.30 3.06
N GLU A 182 6.29 -30.12 1.92
CA GLU A 182 7.53 -30.82 1.58
C GLU A 182 8.75 -30.05 2.09
N MET A 183 9.28 -30.44 3.25
CA MET A 183 10.54 -29.91 3.75
C MET A 183 11.71 -30.58 3.01
N ARG A 184 12.34 -29.85 2.09
CA ARG A 184 13.53 -30.35 1.38
C ARG A 184 14.73 -30.39 2.33
N ALA A 185 15.21 -31.59 2.65
CA ALA A 185 16.41 -31.77 3.45
C ALA A 185 17.65 -31.27 2.70
N LEU A 186 18.38 -30.33 3.31
CA LEU A 186 19.69 -29.87 2.82
C LEU A 186 20.71 -31.02 2.93
N ASN A 187 20.95 -31.73 1.84
CA ASN A 187 22.04 -32.71 1.75
C ASN A 187 23.36 -31.97 1.51
N GLY A 188 24.04 -31.59 2.59
CA GLY A 188 25.37 -30.97 2.53
C GLY A 188 26.27 -31.36 3.70
N SER A 189 27.18 -32.30 3.45
CA SER A 189 28.41 -32.56 4.21
C SER A 189 28.32 -33.25 5.59
N ALA A 190 28.07 -34.57 5.59
CA ALA A 190 28.36 -35.47 6.72
C ALA A 190 29.32 -36.62 6.35
N LYS A 191 30.29 -36.39 5.44
CA LYS A 191 31.37 -37.33 5.13
C LYS A 191 32.74 -36.75 5.48
N LYS A 192 33.00 -36.51 6.78
CA LYS A 192 34.39 -36.36 7.27
C LYS A 192 34.66 -36.58 8.76
N ARG A 193 33.76 -37.21 9.53
CA ARG A 193 33.98 -37.45 10.98
C ARG A 193 33.83 -38.89 11.49
N ALA A 194 33.89 -39.89 10.60
CA ALA A 194 33.83 -41.31 11.00
C ALA A 194 35.13 -42.07 10.71
N LYS A 195 36.29 -41.50 11.08
CA LYS A 195 37.57 -42.24 11.06
C LYS A 195 38.54 -41.87 12.19
N LEU A 196 38.00 -41.50 13.35
CA LEU A 196 38.81 -41.29 14.55
C LEU A 196 38.05 -41.75 15.80
N MET A 197 37.67 -43.03 15.85
CA MET A 197 37.33 -43.78 17.08
C MET A 197 37.41 -45.29 16.81
N GLN A 198 38.60 -45.75 16.44
CA GLN A 198 39.06 -47.12 16.68
C GLN A 198 40.53 -47.03 17.08
N ALA A 199 40.75 -46.87 18.38
CA ALA A 199 41.94 -47.23 19.15
C ALA A 199 41.45 -47.52 20.57
#